data_AF-A0A2R9AGX8-F1
#
_entry.id   AF-A0A2R9AGX8-F1
#
_cell.length_a   1.000
_cell.length_b   1.000
_cell.length_c   1.000
_cell.angle_alpha   90.00
_cell.angle_beta   90.00
_cell.angle_gamma   90.00
#
_symmetry.space_group_name_H-M   'P 1'
#
loop_
_entity.id
_entity.type
_entity.pdbx_description
1 polymer ?
#
loop_
_entity_poly.entity_id
_entity_poly.type
_entity_poly.pdbx_seq_one_letter_code
_entity_poly.pdbx_strand_id
1 'polypeptide(L)'
;MWRGRAGALLRVWGFWPTGVPRRRPLSCDAASQAGSNYPRCWNCGGPWGPGRDDRFFCPQCRALQAPDPTRDYFSLMDCNRSFRVDTAKLQHRYQQLQRLVHPDFFSQRSQTEKDFSEKHSTLVNDAYKTLLAPLSRGLYLVS
;
A
#
# COMPACT_ATOMS: atom_id res chain seq x y z
N MET A 1 -49.62 35.39 -3.82
CA MET A 1 -50.24 36.35 -4.76
C MET A 1 -49.86 37.77 -4.37
N TRP A 2 -48.73 38.32 -4.81
CA TRP A 2 -48.55 39.78 -4.90
C TRP A 2 -47.79 40.08 -6.20
N ARG A 3 -48.49 40.74 -7.11
CA ARG A 3 -47.99 41.35 -8.35
C ARG A 3 -47.29 42.67 -8.01
N GLY A 4 -46.36 43.09 -8.86
CA GLY A 4 -45.92 44.49 -8.98
C GLY A 4 -44.60 44.58 -9.75
N ARG A 5 -44.65 44.64 -11.09
CA ARG A 5 -44.66 45.83 -11.96
C ARG A 5 -43.25 46.32 -12.32
N ALA A 6 -43.07 46.50 -13.63
CA ALA A 6 -41.86 46.85 -14.34
C ALA A 6 -41.46 48.33 -14.20
N GLY A 7 -40.17 48.60 -14.40
CA GLY A 7 -39.60 49.92 -14.69
C GLY A 7 -38.34 49.71 -15.54
N ALA A 8 -38.30 50.34 -16.70
CA ALA A 8 -37.30 50.14 -17.74
C ALA A 8 -36.32 51.32 -17.83
N LEU A 9 -35.13 51.01 -18.36
CA LEU A 9 -34.18 51.87 -19.06
C LEU A 9 -33.44 52.96 -18.27
N LEU A 10 -32.11 52.88 -18.25
CA LEU A 10 -31.27 53.76 -19.07
C LEU A 10 -29.84 53.24 -19.14
N ARG A 11 -29.32 53.19 -20.37
CA ARG A 11 -27.94 52.90 -20.72
C ARG A 11 -27.06 54.07 -20.30
N VAL A 12 -25.97 53.79 -19.60
CA VAL A 12 -24.80 54.68 -19.57
C VAL A 12 -23.60 53.87 -20.00
N TRP A 13 -23.05 54.26 -21.15
CA TRP A 13 -21.75 53.82 -21.64
C TRP A 13 -20.65 54.37 -20.73
N GLY A 14 -19.92 53.47 -20.07
CA GLY A 14 -18.70 53.77 -19.33
C GLY A 14 -17.49 53.22 -20.08
N PHE A 15 -16.64 54.12 -20.51
CA PHE A 15 -15.40 53.93 -21.25
C PHE A 15 -14.46 52.87 -20.65
N TRP A 16 -13.91 52.01 -21.51
CA TRP A 16 -12.74 51.17 -21.21
C TRP A 16 -11.46 52.01 -21.28
N PRO A 17 -10.67 52.11 -20.20
CA PRO A 17 -9.28 52.49 -20.32
C PRO A 17 -8.45 51.29 -20.75
N THR A 18 -7.72 51.50 -21.83
CA THR A 18 -6.71 50.64 -22.42
C THR A 18 -5.50 50.43 -21.50
N GLY A 19 -5.02 49.19 -21.42
CA GLY A 19 -3.59 48.90 -21.37
C GLY A 19 -2.92 48.83 -20.00
N VAL A 20 -2.97 47.65 -19.37
CA VAL A 20 -1.84 47.14 -18.56
C VAL A 20 -1.64 45.67 -18.93
N PRO A 21 -0.46 45.23 -19.40
CA PRO A 21 -0.20 43.83 -19.65
C PRO A 21 -0.06 43.13 -18.29
N ARG A 22 -1.18 42.59 -17.80
CA ARG A 22 -1.18 41.72 -16.63
C ARG A 22 -0.41 40.47 -17.03
N ARG A 23 0.85 40.37 -16.57
CA ARG A 23 1.70 39.19 -16.75
C ARG A 23 0.86 37.97 -16.40
N ARG A 24 0.67 37.08 -17.37
CA ARG A 24 0.15 35.74 -17.15
C ARG A 24 1.05 35.11 -16.09
N PRO A 25 0.54 34.68 -14.93
CA PRO A 25 1.22 33.60 -14.24
C PRO A 25 1.20 32.45 -15.24
N LEU A 26 2.38 32.05 -15.70
CA LEU A 26 2.57 30.68 -16.15
C LEU A 26 2.19 29.84 -14.94
N SER A 27 0.94 29.36 -14.90
CA SER A 27 0.58 28.27 -14.01
C SER A 27 1.32 27.08 -14.58
N CYS A 28 2.53 26.88 -14.09
CA CYS A 28 3.18 25.60 -14.12
C CYS A 28 2.30 24.67 -13.30
N ASP A 29 1.32 24.02 -13.94
CA ASP A 29 0.89 22.70 -13.51
C ASP A 29 2.04 21.73 -13.78
N ALA A 30 3.16 21.96 -13.10
CA ALA A 30 4.09 20.93 -12.70
C ALA A 30 3.37 20.13 -11.61
N ALA A 31 2.31 19.41 -12.03
CA ALA A 31 1.76 18.31 -11.28
C ALA A 31 2.96 17.44 -10.96
N SER A 32 3.37 17.56 -9.71
CA SER A 32 4.67 17.14 -9.26
C SER A 32 4.76 15.66 -9.55
N GLN A 33 5.63 15.30 -10.51
CA GLN A 33 6.22 13.98 -10.53
C GLN A 33 7.10 13.89 -9.28
N ALA A 34 6.46 13.81 -8.12
CA ALA A 34 7.04 13.15 -6.98
C ALA A 34 7.19 11.71 -7.47
N GLY A 35 8.36 11.41 -8.05
CA GLY A 35 8.80 10.08 -8.40
C GLY A 35 8.73 9.27 -7.12
N SER A 36 7.58 8.68 -6.89
CA SER A 36 7.30 7.90 -5.71
C SER A 36 8.17 6.67 -5.88
N ASN A 37 9.33 6.63 -5.22
CA ASN A 37 10.31 5.54 -5.29
C ASN A 37 9.79 4.32 -4.53
N TYR A 38 8.54 3.97 -4.79
CA TYR A 38 7.86 2.85 -4.20
C TYR A 38 7.96 1.69 -5.18
N PRO A 39 8.07 0.45 -4.67
CA PRO A 39 7.99 -0.73 -5.50
C PRO A 39 6.75 -0.67 -6.39
N ARG A 40 6.83 -1.25 -7.58
CA ARG A 40 5.67 -1.37 -8.47
C ARG A 40 5.16 -2.79 -8.45
N CYS A 41 3.85 -2.94 -8.64
CA CYS A 41 3.28 -4.26 -8.82
C CYS A 41 3.86 -4.90 -10.09
N TRP A 42 4.36 -6.14 -9.97
CA TRP A 42 4.95 -6.87 -11.10
C TRP A 42 3.93 -7.17 -12.22
N ASN A 43 2.63 -7.23 -11.91
CA ASN A 43 1.59 -7.58 -12.87
C ASN A 43 0.95 -6.33 -13.52
N CYS A 44 0.49 -5.36 -12.73
CA CYS A 44 -0.23 -4.18 -13.27
C CYS A 44 0.60 -2.89 -13.34
N GLY A 45 1.83 -2.87 -12.80
CA GLY A 45 2.66 -1.66 -12.72
C GLY A 45 2.17 -0.60 -11.73
N GLY A 46 1.07 -0.87 -11.01
CA GLY A 46 0.50 0.01 -10.00
C GLY A 46 1.48 0.39 -8.89
N PRO A 47 1.40 1.62 -8.36
CA PRO A 47 2.28 2.06 -7.28
C PRO A 47 2.00 1.26 -6.00
N TRP A 48 3.03 0.62 -5.45
CA TRP A 48 2.95 -0.08 -4.18
C TRP A 48 3.37 0.83 -3.04
N GLY A 49 2.49 1.78 -2.70
CA GLY A 49 2.77 2.76 -1.65
C GLY A 49 3.12 2.12 -0.29
N PRO A 50 3.85 2.83 0.58
CA PRO A 50 4.29 2.31 1.86
C PRO A 50 3.08 2.11 2.75
N GLY A 51 3.15 1.11 3.61
CA GLY A 51 2.21 1.03 4.71
C GLY A 51 1.76 -0.37 5.02
N ARG A 52 1.22 -0.45 6.23
CA ARG A 52 0.75 -1.60 6.99
C ARG A 52 1.27 -2.92 6.42
N ASP A 53 2.23 -3.47 7.14
CA ASP A 53 3.10 -4.59 6.84
C ASP A 53 2.42 -5.81 6.18
N ASP A 54 1.09 -5.95 6.25
CA ASP A 54 0.29 -7.08 5.76
C ASP A 54 -0.19 -7.03 4.31
N ARG A 55 0.52 -6.34 3.41
CA ARG A 55 0.14 -6.34 2.00
C ARG A 55 0.80 -7.47 1.23
N PHE A 56 0.10 -8.60 1.15
CA PHE A 56 0.47 -9.72 0.28
C PHE A 56 -0.04 -9.56 -1.16
N PHE A 57 -1.23 -8.98 -1.33
CA PHE A 57 -1.94 -8.91 -2.62
C PHE A 57 -2.10 -7.49 -3.15
N CYS A 58 -2.02 -7.35 -4.46
CA CYS A 58 -2.21 -6.06 -5.10
C CYS A 58 -3.64 -5.53 -4.93
N PRO A 59 -3.82 -4.27 -4.46
CA PRO A 59 -5.16 -3.71 -4.34
C PRO A 59 -5.83 -3.49 -5.70
N GLN A 60 -5.06 -3.37 -6.78
CA GLN A 60 -5.60 -3.11 -8.12
C GLN A 60 -5.91 -4.40 -8.89
N CYS A 61 -4.96 -5.35 -8.97
CA CYS A 61 -5.12 -6.57 -9.76
C CYS A 61 -5.17 -7.88 -8.94
N ARG A 62 -5.05 -7.79 -7.61
CA ARG A 62 -5.03 -8.93 -6.68
C ARG A 62 -3.93 -9.97 -6.90
N ALA A 63 -2.93 -9.69 -7.72
CA ALA A 63 -1.76 -10.55 -7.85
C ALA A 63 -0.98 -10.64 -6.53
N LEU A 64 -0.52 -11.84 -6.17
CA LEU A 64 0.40 -12.04 -5.04
C LEU A 64 1.73 -11.34 -5.33
N GLN A 65 2.22 -10.50 -4.43
CA GLN A 65 3.49 -9.80 -4.60
C GLN A 65 4.66 -10.56 -3.98
N ALA A 66 5.88 -10.17 -4.36
CA ALA A 66 7.09 -10.66 -3.72
C ALA A 66 7.10 -10.33 -2.21
N PRO A 67 7.69 -11.20 -1.37
CA PRO A 67 7.93 -10.89 0.03
C PRO A 67 8.89 -9.72 0.18
N ASP A 68 8.66 -8.90 1.21
CA ASP A 68 9.56 -7.81 1.58
C ASP A 68 10.77 -8.39 2.35
N PRO A 69 12.00 -8.26 1.81
CA PRO A 69 13.19 -8.78 2.47
C PRO A 69 13.58 -8.00 3.73
N THR A 70 13.05 -6.79 3.92
CA THR A 70 13.35 -5.94 5.08
C THR A 70 12.41 -6.20 6.26
N ARG A 71 11.36 -7.01 6.06
CA ARG A 71 10.36 -7.31 7.07
C ARG A 71 10.89 -8.32 8.09
N ASP A 72 10.90 -7.91 9.35
CA ASP A 72 11.29 -8.73 10.50
C ASP A 72 10.21 -9.79 10.85
N TYR A 73 10.61 -10.90 11.46
CA TYR A 73 9.72 -12.02 11.82
C TYR A 73 8.64 -11.62 12.82
N PHE A 74 8.94 -10.71 13.75
CA PHE A 74 7.95 -10.20 14.71
C PHE A 74 6.86 -9.39 13.99
N SER A 75 7.23 -8.54 13.02
CA SER A 75 6.28 -7.82 12.16
C SER A 75 5.46 -8.78 11.30
N LEU A 76 6.08 -9.80 10.71
CA LEU A 76 5.36 -10.82 9.94
C LEU A 76 4.30 -11.55 10.78
N MET A 77 4.71 -11.96 11.98
CA MET A 77 3.90 -12.69 12.93
C MET A 77 2.99 -11.81 13.79
N ASP A 78 2.87 -10.52 13.45
CA ASP A 78 1.97 -9.56 14.10
C ASP A 78 2.11 -9.56 15.63
N CYS A 79 3.35 -9.53 16.11
CA CYS A 79 3.67 -9.50 17.53
C CYS A 79 4.82 -8.52 17.83
N ASN A 80 4.90 -8.11 19.09
CA ASN A 80 5.96 -7.19 19.52
C ASN A 80 7.33 -7.88 19.50
N ARG A 81 8.38 -7.15 19.10
CA ARG A 81 9.78 -7.59 19.21
C ARG A 81 10.18 -7.74 20.69
N SER A 82 9.91 -8.91 21.23
CA SER A 82 10.08 -9.26 22.65
C SER A 82 10.39 -10.74 22.78
N PHE A 83 11.20 -11.10 23.78
CA PHE A 83 11.44 -12.51 24.08
C PHE A 83 10.18 -13.23 24.55
N ARG A 84 9.28 -12.53 25.24
CA ARG A 84 7.97 -13.07 25.66
C ARG A 84 7.00 -12.97 24.48
N VAL A 85 6.65 -14.11 23.90
CA VAL A 85 5.69 -14.26 22.78
C VAL A 85 4.58 -15.20 23.21
N ASP A 86 3.34 -14.82 22.90
CA ASP A 86 2.15 -15.66 23.07
C ASP A 86 2.11 -16.68 21.93
N THR A 87 2.38 -17.96 22.25
CA THR A 87 2.46 -19.03 21.25
C THR A 87 1.10 -19.37 20.64
N ALA A 88 -0.01 -19.14 21.34
CA ALA A 88 -1.34 -19.38 20.81
C ALA A 88 -1.68 -18.34 19.73
N LYS A 89 -1.39 -17.07 19.98
CA LYS A 89 -1.51 -16.01 18.96
C LYS A 89 -0.57 -16.24 17.79
N LEU A 90 0.66 -16.66 18.06
CA LEU A 90 1.65 -16.98 17.03
C LEU A 90 1.15 -18.09 16.10
N GLN A 91 0.60 -19.17 16.65
CA GLN A 91 0.04 -20.28 15.88
C GLN A 91 -1.20 -19.85 15.07
N HIS A 92 -2.08 -19.04 15.67
CA HIS A 92 -3.24 -18.51 14.96
C HIS A 92 -2.82 -17.66 13.76
N ARG A 93 -1.86 -16.75 13.96
CA ARG A 93 -1.32 -15.91 12.89
C ARG A 93 -0.64 -16.72 11.79
N TYR A 94 0.14 -17.73 12.16
CA TYR A 94 0.74 -18.67 11.22
C TYR A 94 -0.31 -19.32 10.30
N GLN A 95 -1.41 -19.81 10.86
CA GLN A 95 -2.49 -20.41 10.07
C GLN A 95 -3.18 -19.39 9.17
N GLN A 96 -3.39 -18.16 9.62
CA GLN A 96 -3.95 -17.09 8.80
C GLN A 96 -3.07 -16.81 7.58
N LEU A 97 -1.77 -16.66 7.78
CA LEU A 97 -0.82 -16.40 6.71
C LEU A 97 -0.77 -17.57 5.71
N GLN A 98 -0.70 -18.81 6.21
CA GLN A 98 -0.67 -19.98 5.34
C GLN A 98 -1.93 -20.09 4.46
N ARG A 99 -3.12 -19.76 4.98
CA ARG A 99 -4.34 -19.72 4.16
C ARG A 99 -4.28 -18.69 3.02
N LEU A 100 -3.43 -17.65 3.15
CA LEU A 100 -3.25 -16.64 2.12
C LEU A 100 -2.18 -17.03 1.09
N VAL A 101 -1.11 -17.69 1.52
CA VAL A 101 0.11 -17.83 0.69
C VAL A 101 0.53 -19.28 0.42
N HIS A 102 -0.14 -20.30 0.96
CA HIS A 102 0.30 -21.69 0.79
C HIS A 102 0.24 -22.15 -0.69
N PRO A 103 1.27 -22.85 -1.21
CA PRO A 103 1.37 -23.28 -2.62
C PRO A 103 0.18 -24.03 -3.17
N ASP A 104 -0.51 -24.81 -2.33
CA ASP A 104 -1.71 -25.56 -2.73
C ASP A 104 -2.78 -24.67 -3.38
N PHE A 105 -2.94 -23.43 -2.91
CA PHE A 105 -3.92 -22.47 -3.44
C PHE A 105 -3.46 -21.82 -4.76
N PHE A 106 -2.18 -21.97 -5.13
CA PHE A 106 -1.57 -21.36 -6.31
C PHE A 106 -1.18 -22.39 -7.39
N SER A 107 -1.51 -23.68 -7.19
CA SER A 107 -1.21 -24.78 -8.13
C SER A 107 -1.70 -24.55 -9.57
N GLN A 108 -2.82 -23.83 -9.74
CA GLN A 108 -3.40 -23.46 -11.05
C GLN A 108 -3.12 -22.00 -11.48
N ARG A 109 -2.27 -21.27 -10.73
CA ARG A 109 -1.93 -19.87 -11.00
C ARG A 109 -0.71 -19.74 -11.92
N SER A 110 -0.38 -18.50 -12.28
CA SER A 110 0.82 -18.18 -13.05
C SER A 110 2.10 -18.66 -12.36
N GLN A 111 3.16 -18.97 -13.11
CA GLN A 111 4.43 -19.41 -12.53
C GLN A 111 4.98 -18.38 -11.54
N THR A 112 4.88 -17.08 -11.86
CA THR A 112 5.30 -16.00 -10.97
C THR A 112 4.57 -16.02 -9.62
N GLU A 113 3.26 -16.27 -9.61
CA GLU A 113 2.51 -16.39 -8.35
C GLU A 113 2.85 -17.66 -7.58
N LYS A 114 3.14 -18.78 -8.26
CA LYS A 114 3.63 -20.01 -7.61
C LYS A 114 4.96 -19.75 -6.91
N ASP A 115 5.90 -19.10 -7.58
CA ASP A 115 7.21 -18.77 -7.03
C ASP A 115 7.09 -17.85 -5.81
N PHE A 116 6.22 -16.84 -5.85
CA PHE A 116 5.99 -15.96 -4.71
C PHE A 116 5.26 -16.68 -3.57
N SER A 117 4.30 -17.55 -3.87
CA SER A 117 3.61 -18.37 -2.87
C SER A 117 4.58 -19.27 -2.12
N GLU A 118 5.49 -19.94 -2.82
CA GLU A 118 6.53 -20.77 -2.21
C GLU A 118 7.47 -19.95 -1.31
N LYS A 119 7.93 -18.79 -1.81
CA LYS A 119 8.81 -17.88 -1.04
C LYS A 119 8.13 -17.37 0.22
N HIS A 120 6.87 -16.95 0.13
CA HIS A 120 6.09 -16.51 1.29
C HIS A 120 5.87 -17.65 2.28
N SER A 121 5.48 -18.84 1.82
CA SER A 121 5.24 -19.99 2.71
C SER A 121 6.51 -20.38 3.47
N THR A 122 7.66 -20.38 2.79
CA THR A 122 8.97 -20.61 3.42
C THR A 122 9.27 -19.58 4.50
N LEU A 123 9.14 -18.29 4.18
CA LEU A 123 9.39 -17.19 5.12
C LEU A 123 8.44 -17.23 6.33
N VAL A 124 7.17 -17.58 6.13
CA VAL A 124 6.18 -17.77 7.21
C VAL A 124 6.54 -18.97 8.09
N ASN A 125 7.00 -20.08 7.50
CA ASN A 125 7.45 -21.25 8.25
C ASN A 125 8.69 -20.94 9.08
N ASP A 126 9.67 -20.23 8.51
CA ASP A 126 10.91 -19.88 9.19
C ASP A 126 10.66 -18.93 10.35
N ALA A 127 9.86 -17.89 10.15
CA ALA A 127 9.44 -16.98 11.22
C ALA A 127 8.72 -17.75 12.33
N TYR A 128 7.81 -18.66 11.99
CA TYR A 128 7.04 -19.41 12.98
C TYR A 128 7.94 -20.30 13.81
N LYS A 129 8.79 -21.11 13.17
CA LYS A 129 9.73 -22.00 13.86
C LYS A 129 10.71 -21.21 14.73
N THR A 130 11.26 -20.12 14.19
CA THR A 130 12.22 -19.26 14.89
C THR A 130 11.60 -18.65 16.14
N LEU A 131 10.40 -18.07 16.02
CA LEU A 131 9.72 -17.45 17.14
C LEU A 131 9.05 -18.45 18.07
N LEU A 132 8.78 -19.70 17.67
CA LEU A 132 8.16 -20.70 18.53
C LEU A 132 9.13 -21.20 19.61
N ALA A 133 10.36 -21.56 19.24
CA ALA A 133 11.34 -22.09 20.18
C ALA A 133 12.09 -20.96 20.93
N PRO A 134 12.21 -21.02 22.27
CA PRO A 134 12.84 -19.95 23.05
C PRO A 134 14.29 -19.66 22.65
N LEU A 135 15.08 -20.70 22.34
CA LEU A 135 16.48 -20.54 21.96
C LEU A 135 16.65 -19.79 20.64
N SER A 136 15.99 -20.23 19.58
CA SER A 136 16.04 -19.57 18.27
C SER A 136 15.48 -18.16 18.32
N ARG A 137 14.42 -17.93 19.12
CA ARG A 137 13.85 -16.60 19.36
C ARG A 137 14.86 -15.66 20.01
N GLY A 138 15.58 -16.14 21.02
CA GLY A 138 16.62 -15.36 21.70
C GLY A 138 17.75 -14.96 20.76
N LEU A 139 18.24 -15.90 19.94
CA LEU A 139 19.28 -15.64 18.94
C LEU A 139 18.82 -14.64 17.87
N TYR A 140 17.58 -14.77 17.39
CA TYR A 140 17.02 -13.83 16.42
C TYR A 140 16.81 -12.42 16.99
N LEU A 141 16.51 -12.30 18.28
CA LEU A 141 16.26 -10.99 18.89
C LEU A 141 17.53 -10.13 18.97
N VAL A 142 18.69 -10.77 19.07
CA VAL A 142 20.01 -10.13 19.20
C VAL A 142 20.79 -10.03 17.88
N SER A 143 20.29 -10.63 16.80
CA SER A 143 20.80 -10.39 15.44
C SER A 143 20.31 -9.05 14.89
#